data_AF-A0A7V1C244-F1
#
_entry.id   AF-A0A7V1C244-F1
#
_cell.length_a   1.000
_cell.length_b   1.000
_cell.length_c   1.000
_cell.angle_alpha   90.00
_cell.angle_beta   90.00
_cell.angle_gamma   90.00
#
_symmetry.space_group_name_H-M   'P 1'
#
loop_
_entity.id
_entity.type
_entity.pdbx_description
1 polymer ?
#
loop_
_entity_poly.entity_id
_entity_poly.type
_entity_poly.pdbx_seq_one_letter_code
_entity_poly.pdbx_strand_id
1 'polypeptide(L)'
;MKKIVLAIAVLVLAAPAWAGVTITATDEGGGVVAISYASDANVSAFGLDITVSDGNIIAISDYFVGESNGVAQGYGIFPGGIVIVGGSVTDYNTPVADAAAKGALGGLGTSGITIEIGALYEDGNQPALSGILCRVTVDTACTLSVTGNATRGNVVLESATAATLDLTGATGVPVVFECYTGPDIAEWRAVGSPPGWCASVNPRQCHGDADGLSETKGNYWVYVQDLNILLAAWGQPLSGLTGNEINADFDHLSETKGNYRVYVQDLNILLANWGTSAVDPNCP
;
A
#
# COMPACT_ATOMS: atom_id res chain seq x y z
N MET A 1 -32.37 -52.19 -5.71
CA MET A 1 -31.94 -50.79 -5.99
C MET A 1 -31.33 -50.05 -4.79
N LYS A 2 -30.87 -50.72 -3.72
CA LYS A 2 -30.28 -50.05 -2.53
C LYS A 2 -28.75 -50.18 -2.42
N LYS A 3 -28.09 -50.83 -3.39
CA LYS A 3 -26.62 -51.04 -3.38
C LYS A 3 -25.86 -50.28 -4.48
N ILE A 4 -26.57 -49.54 -5.35
CA ILE A 4 -25.96 -48.76 -6.45
C ILE A 4 -25.81 -47.28 -6.07
N VAL A 5 -26.59 -46.77 -5.10
CA VAL A 5 -26.53 -45.36 -4.67
C VAL A 5 -25.27 -45.06 -3.84
N LEU A 6 -24.69 -46.05 -3.16
CA LEU A 6 -23.48 -45.85 -2.36
C LEU A 6 -22.21 -45.69 -3.21
N ALA A 7 -22.19 -46.22 -4.45
CA ALA A 7 -21.02 -46.11 -5.33
C ALA A 7 -20.89 -44.74 -6.01
N ILE A 8 -22.00 -43.99 -6.15
CA ILE A 8 -22.00 -42.63 -6.73
C ILE A 8 -21.80 -41.57 -5.65
N ALA A 9 -22.21 -41.81 -4.40
CA ALA A 9 -21.98 -40.90 -3.28
C ALA A 9 -20.52 -40.91 -2.76
N VAL A 10 -19.78 -42.00 -2.99
CA VAL A 10 -18.35 -42.10 -2.60
C VAL A 10 -17.41 -41.52 -3.67
N LEU A 11 -17.87 -41.33 -4.91
CA LEU A 11 -17.06 -40.71 -5.98
C LEU A 11 -17.11 -39.17 -6.00
N VAL A 12 -17.88 -38.53 -5.12
CA VAL A 12 -18.01 -37.05 -5.03
C VAL A 12 -17.15 -36.46 -3.90
N LEU A 13 -16.40 -37.28 -3.14
CA LEU A 13 -15.62 -36.83 -1.97
C LEU A 13 -14.14 -37.21 -2.08
N ALA A 14 -13.46 -36.60 -3.06
CA ALA A 14 -12.03 -36.25 -3.02
C ALA A 14 -11.65 -35.72 -4.41
N ALA A 15 -12.21 -34.57 -4.81
CA ALA A 15 -11.39 -33.73 -5.69
C ALA A 15 -10.12 -33.46 -4.87
N PRO A 16 -8.90 -33.68 -5.41
CA PRO A 16 -7.70 -33.24 -4.70
C PRO A 16 -7.92 -31.77 -4.35
N ALA A 17 -7.76 -31.40 -3.08
CA ALA A 17 -7.69 -29.99 -2.73
C ALA A 17 -6.39 -29.50 -3.36
N TRP A 18 -6.49 -28.76 -4.47
CA TRP A 18 -5.33 -28.10 -5.05
C TRP A 18 -4.94 -27.02 -4.05
N ALA A 19 -3.69 -27.04 -3.63
CA ALA A 19 -3.20 -26.07 -2.67
C ALA A 19 -3.39 -24.65 -3.22
N GLY A 20 -4.00 -23.81 -2.40
CA GLY A 20 -4.32 -22.42 -2.69
C GLY A 20 -3.16 -21.49 -2.36
N VAL A 21 -2.96 -20.49 -3.22
CA VAL A 21 -2.10 -19.35 -2.93
C VAL A 21 -2.91 -18.08 -3.13
N THR A 22 -3.07 -17.31 -2.07
CA THR A 22 -3.67 -15.99 -2.12
C THR A 22 -2.56 -14.95 -2.25
N ILE A 23 -2.68 -14.08 -3.26
CA ILE A 23 -1.84 -12.89 -3.39
C ILE A 23 -2.66 -11.68 -2.99
N THR A 24 -2.06 -10.78 -2.21
CA THR A 24 -2.68 -9.53 -1.77
C THR A 24 -1.75 -8.37 -2.09
N ALA A 25 -2.31 -7.28 -2.59
CA ALA A 25 -1.61 -6.01 -2.74
C ALA A 25 -2.21 -5.01 -1.75
N THR A 26 -1.38 -4.39 -0.92
CA THR A 26 -1.80 -3.43 0.11
C THR A 26 -1.09 -2.11 -0.12
N ASP A 27 -1.85 -1.05 -0.38
CA ASP A 27 -1.31 0.31 -0.39
C ASP A 27 -0.88 0.71 1.02
N GLU A 28 0.40 1.05 1.16
CA GLU A 28 1.02 1.51 2.41
C GLU A 28 1.16 3.04 2.46
N GLY A 29 0.67 3.73 1.41
CA GLY A 29 0.76 5.17 1.23
C GLY A 29 2.01 5.59 0.46
N GLY A 30 2.01 6.85 0.00
CA GLY A 30 3.15 7.46 -0.68
C GLY A 30 3.54 6.78 -2.00
N GLY A 31 2.59 6.08 -2.64
CA GLY A 31 2.86 5.30 -3.84
C GLY A 31 3.55 3.95 -3.58
N VAL A 32 3.61 3.47 -2.34
CA VAL A 32 4.22 2.17 -2.00
C VAL A 32 3.14 1.11 -1.79
N VAL A 33 3.28 -0.02 -2.47
CA VAL A 33 2.35 -1.15 -2.37
C VAL A 33 3.11 -2.41 -1.97
N ALA A 34 2.72 -3.01 -0.84
CA ALA A 34 3.24 -4.31 -0.42
C ALA A 34 2.53 -5.44 -1.18
N ILE A 35 3.30 -6.34 -1.79
CA ILE A 35 2.81 -7.56 -2.43
C ILE A 35 3.10 -8.71 -1.48
N SER A 36 2.04 -9.28 -0.91
CA SER A 36 2.12 -10.39 0.05
C SER A 36 1.43 -11.64 -0.47
N TYR A 37 1.77 -12.78 0.12
CA TYR A 37 1.14 -14.06 -0.16
C TYR A 37 0.72 -14.78 1.13
N ALA A 38 -0.22 -15.69 0.99
CA ALA A 38 -0.52 -16.74 1.96
C ALA A 38 -0.83 -18.04 1.21
N SER A 39 -0.38 -19.18 1.72
CA SER A 39 -0.60 -20.48 1.10
C SER A 39 -0.89 -21.57 2.13
N ASP A 40 -1.53 -22.64 1.69
CA ASP A 40 -1.76 -23.88 2.42
C ASP A 40 -0.66 -24.94 2.17
N ALA A 41 0.31 -24.65 1.31
CA ALA A 41 1.45 -25.52 1.01
C ALA A 41 2.72 -24.71 0.71
N ASN A 42 3.87 -25.38 0.71
CA ASN A 42 5.12 -24.72 0.33
C ASN A 42 5.07 -24.34 -1.16
N VAL A 43 5.39 -23.07 -1.42
CA VAL A 43 5.57 -22.53 -2.75
C VAL A 43 7.04 -22.63 -3.11
N SER A 44 7.36 -23.04 -4.34
CA SER A 44 8.72 -23.06 -4.85
C SER A 44 9.09 -21.72 -5.50
N ALA A 45 8.18 -21.16 -6.30
CA ALA A 45 8.40 -19.90 -7.00
C ALA A 45 7.11 -19.19 -7.39
N PHE A 46 7.24 -17.87 -7.61
CA PHE A 46 6.22 -16.95 -8.08
C PHE A 46 6.67 -16.30 -9.38
N GLY A 47 5.90 -16.47 -10.45
CA GLY A 47 5.94 -15.69 -11.67
C GLY A 47 4.67 -14.83 -11.75
N LEU A 48 4.81 -13.53 -11.47
CA LEU A 48 3.69 -12.59 -11.39
C LEU A 48 3.92 -11.39 -12.29
N ASP A 49 2.86 -10.94 -12.95
CA ASP A 49 2.80 -9.65 -13.63
C ASP A 49 2.12 -8.64 -12.70
N ILE A 50 2.72 -7.46 -12.59
CA ILE A 50 2.21 -6.33 -11.80
C ILE A 50 2.04 -5.16 -12.76
N THR A 51 0.85 -4.57 -12.79
CA THR A 51 0.51 -3.47 -13.69
C THR A 51 -0.15 -2.33 -12.96
N VAL A 52 0.00 -1.12 -13.48
CA VAL A 52 -0.68 0.09 -13.00
C VAL A 52 -1.48 0.73 -14.13
N SER A 53 -2.62 1.32 -13.78
CA SER A 53 -3.51 1.96 -14.75
C SER A 53 -2.99 3.31 -15.27
N ASP A 54 -2.14 3.98 -14.49
CA ASP A 54 -1.56 5.29 -14.78
C ASP A 54 -0.16 5.38 -14.13
N GLY A 55 0.69 6.27 -14.65
CA GLY A 55 2.07 6.42 -14.21
C GLY A 55 2.95 5.20 -14.49
N ASN A 56 4.06 5.11 -13.74
CA ASN A 56 5.05 4.05 -13.86
C ASN A 56 5.35 3.40 -12.52
N ILE A 57 5.75 2.13 -12.60
CA ILE A 57 6.41 1.41 -11.52
C ILE A 57 7.89 1.77 -11.55
N ILE A 58 8.39 2.46 -10.53
CA ILE A 58 9.73 3.06 -10.51
C ILE A 58 10.74 2.31 -9.63
N ALA A 59 10.27 1.51 -8.67
CA ALA A 59 11.15 0.72 -7.82
C ALA A 59 10.49 -0.56 -7.31
N ILE A 60 11.34 -1.51 -6.94
CA ILE A 60 11.00 -2.69 -6.15
C ILE A 60 11.94 -2.76 -4.94
N SER A 61 11.43 -3.10 -3.76
CA SER A 61 12.20 -3.14 -2.52
C SER A 61 11.65 -4.21 -1.56
N ASP A 62 12.28 -4.35 -0.38
CA ASP A 62 11.94 -5.31 0.68
C ASP A 62 11.64 -6.73 0.19
N TYR A 63 12.48 -7.21 -0.71
CA TYR A 63 12.49 -8.61 -1.13
C TYR A 63 13.70 -9.31 -0.50
N PHE A 64 13.52 -10.59 -0.20
CA PHE A 64 14.60 -11.42 0.31
C PHE A 64 15.67 -11.64 -0.78
N VAL A 65 16.95 -11.76 -0.43
CA VAL A 65 18.03 -12.05 -1.39
C VAL A 65 18.87 -13.21 -0.88
N GLY A 66 19.07 -14.22 -1.73
CA GLY A 66 19.85 -15.41 -1.40
C GLY A 66 19.02 -16.65 -1.10
N GLU A 67 19.72 -17.71 -0.71
CA GLU A 67 19.13 -18.98 -0.29
C GLU A 67 18.48 -18.85 1.09
N SER A 68 17.34 -19.53 1.26
CA SER A 68 16.63 -19.60 2.52
C SER A 68 17.33 -20.60 3.45
N ASN A 69 17.61 -20.18 4.67
CA ASN A 69 18.44 -20.92 5.62
C ASN A 69 17.97 -20.71 7.08
N GLY A 70 18.62 -21.39 8.03
CA GLY A 70 18.21 -21.37 9.44
C GLY A 70 18.37 -20.02 10.16
N VAL A 71 19.01 -19.03 9.53
CA VAL A 71 19.13 -17.66 10.06
C VAL A 71 18.05 -16.75 9.46
N ALA A 72 17.79 -16.89 8.17
CA ALA A 72 16.80 -16.08 7.47
C ALA A 72 16.13 -16.89 6.36
N GLN A 73 14.81 -16.96 6.42
CA GLN A 73 13.98 -17.72 5.49
C GLN A 73 13.27 -16.78 4.53
N GLY A 74 13.21 -17.13 3.24
CA GLY A 74 12.55 -16.29 2.24
C GLY A 74 12.77 -16.70 0.79
N TYR A 75 12.18 -15.95 -0.12
CA TYR A 75 12.29 -16.19 -1.56
C TYR A 75 13.29 -15.18 -2.15
N GLY A 76 14.52 -15.61 -2.39
CA GLY A 76 15.61 -14.73 -2.82
C GLY A 76 16.39 -15.21 -4.04
N ILE A 77 15.83 -16.17 -4.77
CA ILE A 77 16.37 -16.66 -6.03
C ILE A 77 15.55 -16.05 -7.15
N PHE A 78 16.20 -15.36 -8.10
CA PHE A 78 15.50 -14.69 -9.21
C PHE A 78 15.89 -15.33 -10.54
N PRO A 79 15.19 -16.40 -10.98
CA PRO A 79 15.58 -17.20 -12.15
C PRO A 79 15.86 -16.41 -13.42
N GLY A 80 15.12 -15.33 -13.69
CA GLY A 80 15.31 -14.50 -14.88
C GLY A 80 16.52 -13.57 -14.84
N GLY A 81 17.13 -13.34 -13.68
CA GLY A 81 18.21 -12.36 -13.50
C GLY A 81 19.49 -12.91 -12.87
N ILE A 82 19.43 -14.06 -12.20
CA ILE A 82 20.54 -14.65 -11.46
C ILE A 82 21.74 -14.97 -12.38
N VAL A 83 22.93 -14.58 -11.93
CA VAL A 83 24.19 -14.82 -12.65
C VAL A 83 25.00 -15.89 -11.92
N ILE A 84 25.32 -16.96 -12.63
CA ILE A 84 26.10 -18.08 -12.10
C ILE A 84 27.39 -18.21 -12.92
N VAL A 85 28.54 -18.11 -12.26
CA VAL A 85 29.87 -18.25 -12.86
C VAL A 85 30.63 -19.34 -12.12
N GLY A 86 31.13 -20.34 -12.86
CA GLY A 86 31.88 -21.44 -12.25
C GLY A 86 31.08 -22.31 -11.29
N GLY A 87 29.74 -22.31 -11.38
CA GLY A 87 28.85 -23.06 -10.49
C GLY A 87 28.50 -22.33 -9.19
N SER A 88 28.88 -21.07 -9.04
CA SER A 88 28.51 -20.22 -7.90
C SER A 88 27.71 -19.02 -8.35
N VAL A 89 26.73 -18.62 -7.54
CA VAL A 89 26.00 -17.37 -7.76
C VAL A 89 26.94 -16.20 -7.53
N THR A 90 27.17 -15.40 -8.57
CA THR A 90 28.00 -14.19 -8.48
C THR A 90 27.16 -12.92 -8.35
N ASP A 91 25.90 -12.98 -8.77
CA ASP A 91 24.93 -11.91 -8.60
C ASP A 91 23.52 -12.52 -8.56
N TYR A 92 22.75 -12.22 -7.53
CA TYR A 92 21.35 -12.63 -7.47
C TYR A 92 20.47 -11.76 -8.37
N ASN A 93 20.91 -10.52 -8.65
CA ASN A 93 20.17 -9.49 -9.39
C ASN A 93 18.90 -9.06 -8.64
N THR A 94 17.87 -8.59 -9.35
CA THR A 94 16.58 -8.19 -8.78
C THR A 94 15.46 -9.16 -9.19
N PRO A 95 14.34 -9.19 -8.45
CA PRO A 95 13.15 -9.93 -8.85
C PRO A 95 12.57 -9.54 -10.22
N VAL A 96 12.79 -8.31 -10.67
CA VAL A 96 12.22 -7.81 -11.92
C VAL A 96 13.01 -8.43 -13.06
N ALA A 97 12.32 -9.15 -13.92
CA ALA A 97 12.97 -9.71 -15.08
C ALA A 97 13.28 -8.68 -16.16
N ASP A 98 14.29 -9.04 -16.96
CA ASP A 98 14.63 -8.33 -18.18
C ASP A 98 13.39 -8.19 -19.08
N ALA A 99 13.07 -6.97 -19.47
CA ALA A 99 11.93 -6.66 -20.35
C ALA A 99 12.05 -7.30 -21.75
N ALA A 100 13.25 -7.69 -22.17
CA ALA A 100 13.47 -8.44 -23.40
C ALA A 100 13.22 -9.96 -23.23
N ALA A 101 13.07 -10.46 -22.00
CA ALA A 101 12.77 -11.86 -21.75
C ALA A 101 11.36 -12.20 -22.22
N LYS A 102 11.20 -13.40 -22.78
CA LYS A 102 9.92 -13.86 -23.33
C LYS A 102 8.85 -13.89 -22.22
N GLY A 103 7.76 -13.17 -22.45
CA GLY A 103 6.63 -13.10 -21.54
C GLY A 103 6.82 -12.12 -20.38
N ALA A 104 7.93 -11.38 -20.33
CA ALA A 104 8.08 -10.26 -19.39
C ALA A 104 7.35 -9.01 -19.90
N LEU A 105 6.90 -8.17 -18.96
CA LEU A 105 6.39 -6.83 -19.21
C LEU A 105 7.52 -5.80 -19.38
N GLY A 106 7.17 -4.52 -19.49
CA GLY A 106 8.09 -3.43 -19.86
C GLY A 106 9.21 -3.12 -18.88
N GLY A 107 9.14 -3.62 -17.64
CA GLY A 107 10.17 -3.42 -16.61
C GLY A 107 10.01 -2.09 -15.87
N LEU A 108 10.97 -1.79 -14.98
CA LEU A 108 10.97 -0.55 -14.19
C LEU A 108 10.99 0.68 -15.10
N GLY A 109 10.28 1.73 -14.69
CA GLY A 109 10.04 2.93 -15.49
C GLY A 109 8.93 2.78 -16.52
N THR A 110 8.11 1.73 -16.42
CA THR A 110 6.93 1.51 -17.28
C THR A 110 5.69 1.20 -16.43
N SER A 111 4.52 1.09 -17.07
CA SER A 111 3.26 0.76 -16.39
C SER A 111 3.12 -0.73 -16.00
N GLY A 112 4.13 -1.57 -16.24
CA GLY A 112 4.06 -2.98 -15.86
C GLY A 112 5.40 -3.68 -15.75
N ILE A 113 5.55 -4.48 -14.69
CA ILE A 113 6.72 -5.32 -14.45
C ILE A 113 6.32 -6.79 -14.32
N THR A 114 7.23 -7.68 -14.70
CA THR A 114 7.12 -9.10 -14.35
C THR A 114 8.17 -9.42 -13.31
N ILE A 115 7.75 -10.04 -12.21
CA ILE A 115 8.63 -10.52 -11.16
C ILE A 115 8.76 -12.04 -11.19
N GLU A 116 9.95 -12.53 -10.87
CA GLU A 116 10.28 -13.93 -10.68
C GLU A 116 11.00 -14.09 -9.35
N ILE A 117 10.37 -14.77 -8.40
CA ILE A 117 10.92 -14.96 -7.06
C ILE A 117 10.75 -16.42 -6.64
N GLY A 118 11.85 -17.10 -6.37
CA GLY A 118 11.88 -18.49 -5.94
C GLY A 118 12.70 -18.68 -4.67
N ALA A 119 12.56 -19.87 -4.08
CA ALA A 119 13.34 -20.27 -2.92
C ALA A 119 14.18 -21.52 -3.24
N LEU A 120 15.39 -21.53 -2.70
CA LEU A 120 16.25 -22.70 -2.58
C LEU A 120 16.64 -22.81 -1.10
N TYR A 121 16.54 -24.01 -0.55
CA TYR A 121 16.78 -24.26 0.87
C TYR A 121 17.01 -25.75 1.17
N GLU A 122 17.58 -26.03 2.34
CA GLU A 122 17.66 -27.38 2.92
C GLU A 122 16.47 -27.67 3.85
N ASP A 123 16.05 -28.93 3.97
CA ASP A 123 14.91 -29.34 4.81
C ASP A 123 14.91 -28.68 6.20
N GLY A 124 13.80 -28.02 6.56
CA GLY A 124 13.65 -27.24 7.78
C GLY A 124 13.86 -25.73 7.59
N ASN A 125 14.38 -25.32 6.42
CA ASN A 125 14.60 -23.92 6.07
C ASN A 125 13.62 -23.40 5.00
N GLN A 126 12.44 -24.02 4.88
CA GLN A 126 11.35 -23.53 4.03
C GLN A 126 11.04 -22.06 4.33
N PRO A 127 10.76 -21.22 3.32
CA PRO A 127 10.05 -19.97 3.55
C PRO A 127 8.73 -20.22 4.30
N ALA A 128 8.29 -19.22 5.06
CA ALA A 128 7.01 -19.29 5.74
C ALA A 128 5.85 -19.52 4.74
N LEU A 129 4.69 -19.93 5.25
CA LEU A 129 3.49 -20.09 4.41
C LEU A 129 2.78 -18.76 4.10
N SER A 130 3.24 -17.65 4.69
CA SER A 130 2.77 -16.31 4.38
C SER A 130 3.87 -15.28 4.62
N GLY A 131 3.77 -14.14 3.94
CA GLY A 131 4.72 -13.06 4.10
C GLY A 131 4.66 -12.04 2.97
N ILE A 132 5.55 -11.06 3.03
CA ILE A 132 5.76 -10.09 1.95
C ILE A 132 6.74 -10.69 0.95
N LEU A 133 6.42 -10.61 -0.34
CA LEU A 133 7.32 -10.96 -1.43
C LEU A 133 8.22 -9.79 -1.78
N CYS A 134 7.62 -8.61 -1.91
CA CYS A 134 8.30 -7.35 -2.22
C CYS A 134 7.37 -6.17 -1.97
N ARG A 135 7.92 -4.96 -2.03
CA ARG A 135 7.20 -3.69 -2.18
C ARG A 135 7.46 -3.09 -3.55
N VAL A 136 6.41 -2.57 -4.16
CA VAL A 136 6.47 -1.86 -5.44
C VAL A 136 6.22 -0.38 -5.18
N THR A 137 7.03 0.49 -5.79
CA THR A 137 6.83 1.94 -5.74
C THR A 137 6.36 2.44 -7.09
N VAL A 138 5.29 3.23 -7.09
CA VAL A 138 4.77 3.92 -8.27
C VAL A 138 5.04 5.42 -8.18
N ASP A 139 4.95 6.16 -9.29
CA ASP A 139 5.19 7.62 -9.34
C ASP A 139 3.92 8.47 -9.39
N THR A 140 2.76 7.84 -9.61
CA THR A 140 1.47 8.52 -9.82
C THR A 140 0.35 7.71 -9.17
N ALA A 141 -0.67 8.41 -8.64
CA ALA A 141 -1.86 7.75 -8.12
C ALA A 141 -2.52 6.91 -9.23
N CYS A 142 -2.82 5.65 -8.93
CA CYS A 142 -3.18 4.68 -9.95
C CYS A 142 -4.06 3.57 -9.38
N THR A 143 -4.43 2.62 -10.23
CA THR A 143 -4.96 1.33 -9.81
C THR A 143 -3.95 0.24 -10.16
N LEU A 144 -3.46 -0.49 -9.15
CA LEU A 144 -2.53 -1.61 -9.29
C LEU A 144 -3.29 -2.94 -9.43
N SER A 145 -2.80 -3.83 -10.30
CA SER A 145 -3.32 -5.19 -10.45
C SER A 145 -2.20 -6.21 -10.61
N VAL A 146 -2.35 -7.37 -9.97
CA VAL A 146 -1.44 -8.51 -10.05
C VAL A 146 -2.10 -9.69 -10.77
N THR A 147 -1.39 -10.31 -11.70
CA THR A 147 -1.82 -11.54 -12.38
C THR A 147 -0.72 -12.60 -12.38
N GLY A 148 -1.10 -13.88 -12.45
CA GLY A 148 -0.14 -14.96 -12.69
C GLY A 148 0.42 -14.91 -14.11
N ASN A 149 1.73 -15.12 -14.27
CA ASN A 149 2.36 -15.16 -15.58
C ASN A 149 2.62 -16.61 -16.03
N ALA A 150 1.74 -17.14 -16.88
CA ALA A 150 1.81 -18.53 -17.33
C ALA A 150 3.04 -18.84 -18.21
N THR A 151 3.57 -17.84 -18.92
CA THR A 151 4.79 -18.02 -19.72
C THR A 151 6.01 -18.23 -18.82
N ARG A 152 5.94 -17.72 -17.59
CA ARG A 152 7.03 -17.70 -16.61
C ARG A 152 6.70 -18.53 -15.35
N GLY A 153 5.85 -19.53 -15.52
CA GLY A 153 5.60 -20.58 -14.52
C GLY A 153 4.38 -20.38 -13.63
N ASN A 154 3.71 -19.22 -13.65
CA ASN A 154 2.72 -18.82 -12.65
C ASN A 154 3.30 -18.98 -11.22
N VAL A 155 2.44 -19.32 -10.25
CA VAL A 155 2.87 -19.74 -8.91
C VAL A 155 2.92 -21.27 -8.87
N VAL A 156 4.09 -21.78 -8.49
CA VAL A 156 4.43 -23.21 -8.53
C VAL A 156 4.63 -23.74 -7.11
N LEU A 157 3.93 -24.80 -6.76
CA LEU A 157 4.11 -25.52 -5.50
C LEU A 157 5.28 -26.51 -5.60
N GLU A 158 5.87 -26.89 -4.47
CA GLU A 158 6.98 -27.87 -4.45
C GLU A 158 6.62 -29.26 -4.94
N SER A 159 5.34 -29.61 -4.91
CA SER A 159 4.81 -30.81 -5.57
C SER A 159 4.88 -30.75 -7.10
N ALA A 160 5.42 -29.67 -7.68
CA ALA A 160 5.46 -29.35 -9.11
C ALA A 160 4.06 -29.23 -9.75
N THR A 161 3.03 -29.01 -8.95
CA THR A 161 1.67 -28.71 -9.41
C THR A 161 1.42 -27.21 -9.39
N ALA A 162 0.63 -26.72 -10.33
CA ALA A 162 0.19 -25.33 -10.31
C ALA A 162 -0.67 -25.05 -9.07
N ALA A 163 -0.44 -23.92 -8.40
CA ALA A 163 -1.30 -23.46 -7.33
C ALA A 163 -2.66 -23.00 -7.86
N THR A 164 -3.72 -23.15 -7.06
CA THR A 164 -4.96 -22.39 -7.31
C THR A 164 -4.74 -20.98 -6.80
N LEU A 165 -4.69 -20.00 -7.70
CA LEU A 165 -4.44 -18.61 -7.35
C LEU A 165 -5.73 -17.87 -6.99
N ASP A 166 -5.75 -17.24 -5.82
CA ASP A 166 -6.69 -16.19 -5.46
C ASP A 166 -6.00 -14.83 -5.56
N LEU A 167 -6.47 -14.00 -6.50
CA LEU A 167 -5.93 -12.68 -6.80
C LEU A 167 -6.93 -11.57 -6.44
N THR A 168 -8.02 -11.89 -5.74
CA THR A 168 -9.11 -10.95 -5.46
C THR A 168 -8.59 -9.74 -4.67
N GLY A 169 -7.71 -9.98 -3.68
CA GLY A 169 -7.06 -8.93 -2.89
C GLY A 169 -5.90 -8.21 -3.57
N ALA A 170 -5.59 -8.54 -4.83
CA ALA A 170 -4.49 -7.96 -5.58
C ALA A 170 -4.93 -7.41 -6.95
N THR A 171 -6.23 -7.37 -7.24
CA THR A 171 -6.78 -6.85 -8.50
C THR A 171 -7.53 -5.55 -8.24
N GLY A 172 -7.21 -4.49 -8.98
CA GLY A 172 -7.93 -3.23 -8.88
C GLY A 172 -7.66 -2.45 -7.59
N VAL A 173 -6.45 -2.58 -7.01
CA VAL A 173 -6.09 -1.93 -5.75
C VAL A 173 -5.78 -0.46 -6.00
N PRO A 174 -6.53 0.50 -5.42
CA PRO A 174 -6.22 1.91 -5.55
C PRO A 174 -4.91 2.21 -4.81
N VAL A 175 -4.02 2.97 -5.46
CA VAL A 175 -2.78 3.45 -4.88
C VAL A 175 -2.87 4.96 -4.78
N VAL A 176 -2.79 5.49 -3.57
CA VAL A 176 -2.91 6.92 -3.30
C VAL A 176 -1.57 7.53 -2.90
N PHE A 177 -1.39 8.79 -3.28
CA PHE A 177 -0.27 9.59 -2.81
C PHE A 177 -0.73 10.38 -1.60
N GLU A 178 0.01 10.24 -0.51
CA GLU A 178 -0.26 10.99 0.70
C GLU A 178 0.12 12.45 0.47
N CYS A 179 -0.85 13.33 0.62
CA CYS A 179 -0.63 14.76 0.44
C CYS A 179 -0.21 15.47 1.75
N TYR A 180 -0.36 14.80 2.89
CA TYR A 180 0.08 15.30 4.18
C TYR A 180 1.56 15.00 4.39
N THR A 181 2.35 16.02 4.69
CA THR A 181 3.81 15.94 4.91
C THR A 181 4.24 16.40 6.30
N GLY A 182 3.28 16.73 7.16
CA GLY A 182 3.54 17.17 8.53
C GLY A 182 3.99 16.04 9.47
N PRO A 183 4.40 16.39 10.71
CA PRO A 183 5.04 15.46 11.65
C PRO A 183 4.13 14.29 12.11
N ASP A 184 2.81 14.45 12.06
CA ASP A 184 1.84 13.50 12.63
C ASP A 184 1.08 12.69 11.56
N ILE A 185 1.78 12.12 10.58
CA ILE A 185 1.15 11.38 9.47
C ILE A 185 0.29 10.19 9.92
N ALA A 186 0.67 9.53 11.02
CA ALA A 186 -0.11 8.44 11.60
C ALA A 186 -1.47 8.94 12.10
N GLU A 187 -1.51 10.15 12.67
CA GLU A 187 -2.75 10.78 13.12
C GLU A 187 -3.61 11.20 11.94
N TRP A 188 -3.03 11.82 10.90
CA TRP A 188 -3.74 12.15 9.66
C TRP A 188 -4.44 10.92 9.07
N ARG A 189 -3.74 9.78 8.99
CA ARG A 189 -4.34 8.49 8.58
C ARG A 189 -5.45 8.05 9.54
N ALA A 190 -5.23 8.15 10.85
CA ALA A 190 -6.18 7.70 11.87
C ALA A 190 -7.50 8.50 11.86
N VAL A 191 -7.45 9.79 11.54
CA VAL A 191 -8.64 10.65 11.43
C VAL A 191 -9.33 10.59 10.07
N GLY A 192 -8.88 9.72 9.16
CA GLY A 192 -9.50 9.49 7.86
C GLY A 192 -8.91 10.33 6.72
N SER A 193 -7.67 10.79 6.87
CA SER A 193 -6.89 11.47 5.83
C SER A 193 -7.59 12.71 5.25
N PRO A 194 -7.99 13.69 6.09
CA PRO A 194 -8.69 14.90 5.64
C PRO A 194 -7.86 15.65 4.59
N PRO A 195 -8.42 15.92 3.39
CA PRO A 195 -7.69 16.62 2.33
C PRO A 195 -7.28 18.04 2.72
N GLY A 196 -8.02 18.71 3.60
CA GLY A 196 -7.72 20.07 4.03
C GLY A 196 -6.45 20.20 4.86
N TRP A 197 -5.91 19.11 5.41
CA TRP A 197 -4.60 19.14 6.10
C TRP A 197 -3.44 19.10 5.12
N CYS A 198 -3.70 18.81 3.84
CA CYS A 198 -2.66 18.73 2.83
C CYS A 198 -2.29 20.12 2.32
N ALA A 199 -1.00 20.47 2.40
CA ALA A 199 -0.52 21.78 1.96
C ALA A 199 -0.81 22.08 0.48
N SER A 200 -0.94 21.06 -0.36
CA SER A 200 -1.34 21.20 -1.77
C SER A 200 -2.81 21.60 -1.96
N VAL A 201 -3.66 21.39 -0.96
CA VAL A 201 -5.10 21.72 -0.94
C VAL A 201 -5.34 23.00 -0.15
N ASN A 202 -4.83 23.06 1.08
CA ASN A 202 -4.90 24.23 1.93
C ASN A 202 -3.51 24.48 2.58
N PRO A 203 -2.68 25.32 1.96
CA PRO A 203 -1.31 25.54 2.43
C PRO A 203 -1.25 26.31 3.75
N ARG A 204 -2.34 26.93 4.21
CA ARG A 204 -2.38 27.78 5.41
C ARG A 204 -3.11 27.14 6.59
N GLN A 205 -3.55 25.89 6.45
CA GLN A 205 -4.47 25.28 7.41
C GLN A 205 -3.95 25.32 8.84
N CYS A 206 -2.71 24.90 9.08
CA CYS A 206 -2.07 24.93 10.39
C CYS A 206 -1.87 26.32 11.01
N HIS A 207 -2.16 27.40 10.26
CA HIS A 207 -2.12 28.78 10.74
C HIS A 207 -3.51 29.33 11.08
N GLY A 208 -4.57 28.52 10.96
CA GLY A 208 -5.94 28.92 11.31
C GLY A 208 -6.88 29.12 10.12
N ASP A 209 -6.44 28.80 8.89
CA ASP A 209 -7.24 28.90 7.66
C ASP A 209 -8.00 27.57 7.46
N ALA A 210 -9.26 27.49 7.86
CA ALA A 210 -10.04 26.24 7.84
C ALA A 210 -10.69 25.96 6.47
N ASP A 211 -10.96 26.99 5.66
CA ASP A 211 -11.67 26.86 4.38
C ASP A 211 -10.79 27.02 3.12
N GLY A 212 -9.57 27.52 3.28
CA GLY A 212 -8.59 27.75 2.22
C GLY A 212 -8.88 29.02 1.40
N LEU A 213 -9.73 29.93 1.87
CA LEU A 213 -10.23 31.08 1.11
C LEU A 213 -9.94 32.40 1.81
N SER A 214 -9.63 33.44 1.02
CA SER A 214 -9.49 34.81 1.54
C SER A 214 -10.84 35.52 1.59
N GLU A 215 -11.20 36.10 2.74
CA GLU A 215 -12.56 36.65 2.98
C GLU A 215 -12.75 38.15 2.65
N THR A 216 -11.68 38.95 2.56
CA THR A 216 -11.81 40.40 2.34
C THR A 216 -11.03 40.88 1.11
N LYS A 217 -11.40 42.08 0.62
CA LYS A 217 -10.67 42.82 -0.42
C LYS A 217 -9.33 43.34 0.17
N GLY A 218 -8.45 42.42 0.55
CA GLY A 218 -7.27 42.68 1.38
C GLY A 218 -6.45 41.45 1.83
N ASN A 219 -6.80 40.22 1.41
CA ASN A 219 -6.06 38.98 1.68
C ASN A 219 -6.04 38.50 3.15
N TYR A 220 -7.17 38.58 3.87
CA TYR A 220 -7.28 37.90 5.16
C TYR A 220 -7.70 36.45 4.94
N TRP A 221 -6.78 35.54 5.25
CA TRP A 221 -6.93 34.08 5.15
C TRP A 221 -7.37 33.41 6.46
N VAL A 222 -7.36 34.16 7.56
CA VAL A 222 -7.81 33.70 8.87
C VAL A 222 -8.77 34.73 9.42
N TYR A 223 -10.07 34.49 9.25
CA TYR A 223 -11.11 35.44 9.61
C TYR A 223 -12.45 34.74 9.97
N VAL A 224 -13.57 35.38 9.66
CA VAL A 224 -14.89 35.05 10.25
C VAL A 224 -15.39 33.68 9.81
N GLN A 225 -15.12 33.25 8.58
CA GLN A 225 -15.50 31.91 8.11
C GLN A 225 -14.68 30.82 8.80
N ASP A 226 -13.39 31.04 9.01
CA ASP A 226 -12.55 30.08 9.76
C ASP A 226 -13.04 29.95 11.20
N LEU A 227 -13.39 31.08 11.83
CA LEU A 227 -13.99 31.09 13.16
C LEU A 227 -15.32 30.34 13.18
N ASN A 228 -16.17 30.50 12.16
CA ASN A 228 -17.44 29.77 12.10
C ASN A 228 -17.23 28.26 12.00
N ILE A 229 -16.23 27.81 11.24
CA ILE A 229 -15.88 26.38 11.13
C ILE A 229 -15.32 25.86 12.46
N LEU A 230 -14.42 26.60 13.10
CA LEU A 230 -13.90 26.25 14.43
C LEU A 230 -15.02 26.17 15.47
N LEU A 231 -15.97 27.12 15.47
CA LEU A 231 -17.09 27.11 16.40
C LEU A 231 -18.06 25.97 16.15
N ALA A 232 -18.24 25.53 14.90
CA ALA A 232 -19.04 24.35 14.58
C ALA A 232 -18.38 23.06 15.10
N ALA A 233 -17.05 22.97 15.00
CA ALA A 233 -16.27 21.84 15.48
C ALA A 233 -16.01 21.84 17.01
N TRP A 234 -16.31 22.97 17.69
CA TRP A 234 -15.87 23.23 19.05
C TRP A 234 -16.27 22.16 20.07
N GLY A 235 -15.27 21.51 20.65
CA GLY A 235 -15.46 20.50 21.69
C GLY A 235 -16.19 19.24 21.20
N GLN A 236 -16.18 18.98 19.89
CA GLN A 236 -16.70 17.74 19.32
C GLN A 236 -15.61 16.66 19.34
N PRO A 237 -15.96 15.40 19.64
CA PRO A 237 -15.10 14.26 19.32
C PRO A 237 -15.04 14.07 17.80
N LEU A 238 -14.05 13.33 17.30
CA LEU A 238 -13.91 13.04 15.86
C LEU A 238 -15.21 12.54 15.21
N SER A 239 -15.95 11.65 15.88
CA SER A 239 -17.23 11.10 15.38
C SER A 239 -18.37 12.12 15.27
N GLY A 240 -18.23 13.29 15.89
CA GLY A 240 -19.19 14.38 15.84
C GLY A 240 -18.91 15.40 14.75
N LEU A 241 -17.74 15.34 14.10
CA LEU A 241 -17.35 16.29 13.06
C LEU A 241 -17.99 15.94 11.72
N THR A 242 -18.32 16.97 10.95
CA THR A 242 -18.92 16.86 9.62
C THR A 242 -18.30 17.84 8.62
N GLY A 243 -18.27 17.45 7.34
CA GLY A 243 -17.77 18.31 6.27
C GLY A 243 -16.34 18.80 6.52
N ASN A 244 -16.16 20.12 6.55
CA ASN A 244 -14.85 20.77 6.71
C ASN A 244 -14.46 21.04 8.17
N GLU A 245 -15.26 20.61 9.15
CA GLU A 245 -15.02 20.90 10.57
C GLU A 245 -13.68 20.35 11.08
N ILE A 246 -13.22 19.21 10.55
CA ILE A 246 -11.90 18.65 10.86
C ILE A 246 -10.74 19.54 10.39
N ASN A 247 -10.96 20.48 9.47
CA ASN A 247 -9.92 21.41 9.05
C ASN A 247 -9.67 22.52 10.07
N ALA A 248 -10.53 22.67 11.09
CA ALA A 248 -10.30 23.60 12.20
C ALA A 248 -9.42 23.01 13.32
N ASP A 249 -8.96 21.76 13.16
CA ASP A 249 -7.93 21.12 13.98
C ASP A 249 -6.57 21.52 13.39
N PHE A 250 -6.06 22.68 13.81
CA PHE A 250 -4.93 23.35 13.18
C PHE A 250 -3.58 22.82 13.67
N ASP A 251 -3.53 22.24 14.87
CA ASP A 251 -2.31 21.58 15.37
C ASP A 251 -2.27 20.08 15.06
N HIS A 252 -3.37 19.51 14.54
CA HIS A 252 -3.55 18.09 14.23
C HIS A 252 -3.52 17.17 15.46
N LEU A 253 -3.71 17.71 16.67
CA LEU A 253 -3.59 16.96 17.91
C LEU A 253 -4.92 16.88 18.66
N SER A 254 -5.20 15.71 19.24
CA SER A 254 -6.35 15.60 20.14
C SER A 254 -6.10 16.34 21.45
N GLU A 255 -7.06 17.16 21.86
CA GLU A 255 -7.02 17.84 23.15
C GLU A 255 -7.56 16.96 24.29
N THR A 256 -6.89 17.04 25.46
CA THR A 256 -7.04 16.10 26.59
C THR A 256 -8.44 16.05 27.20
N LYS A 257 -9.25 17.08 26.99
CA LYS A 257 -10.62 17.11 27.51
C LYS A 257 -11.52 16.37 26.54
N GLY A 258 -11.97 15.17 26.92
CA GLY A 258 -12.99 14.43 26.16
C GLY A 258 -12.57 13.94 24.77
N ASN A 259 -11.27 13.90 24.47
CA ASN A 259 -10.70 13.58 23.15
C ASN A 259 -11.27 14.47 22.03
N TYR A 260 -11.38 15.77 22.32
CA TYR A 260 -11.80 16.74 21.33
C TYR A 260 -10.72 16.92 20.27
N ARG A 261 -11.15 17.27 19.05
CA ARG A 261 -10.25 17.63 17.96
C ARG A 261 -10.03 19.12 17.86
N VAL A 262 -11.08 19.91 18.09
CA VAL A 262 -11.04 21.36 17.97
C VAL A 262 -11.39 22.00 19.31
N TYR A 263 -10.43 22.68 19.93
CA TYR A 263 -10.66 23.36 21.21
C TYR A 263 -9.71 24.55 21.41
N VAL A 264 -9.12 24.68 22.60
CA VAL A 264 -8.44 25.92 23.02
C VAL A 264 -7.15 26.15 22.25
N GLN A 265 -6.44 25.10 21.84
CA GLN A 265 -5.20 25.24 21.09
C GLN A 265 -5.45 25.72 19.67
N ASP A 266 -6.47 25.20 19.02
CA ASP A 266 -6.90 25.68 17.70
C ASP A 266 -7.38 27.13 17.75
N LEU A 267 -8.11 27.50 18.80
CA LEU A 267 -8.52 28.89 18.98
C LEU A 267 -7.31 29.81 19.17
N ASN A 268 -6.29 29.36 19.91
CA ASN A 268 -5.06 30.13 20.07
C ASN A 268 -4.32 30.32 18.74
N ILE A 269 -4.30 29.29 17.87
CA ILE A 269 -3.70 29.35 16.53
C ILE A 269 -4.47 30.33 15.64
N LEU A 270 -5.79 30.21 15.57
CA LEU A 270 -6.65 31.12 14.81
C LEU A 270 -6.49 32.57 15.28
N LEU A 271 -6.47 32.80 16.59
CA LEU A 271 -6.28 34.15 17.16
C LEU A 271 -4.90 34.73 16.88
N ALA A 272 -3.86 33.90 16.81
CA ALA A 272 -2.50 34.36 16.50
C ALA A 272 -2.37 34.93 15.07
N ASN A 273 -3.19 34.44 14.14
CA ASN A 273 -3.19 34.84 12.74
C ASN A 273 -4.42 35.67 12.33
N TRP A 274 -5.25 36.06 13.31
CA TRP A 274 -6.53 36.71 13.05
C TRP A 274 -6.42 38.05 12.32
N GLY A 275 -7.11 38.15 11.18
CA GLY A 275 -7.32 39.42 10.47
C GLY A 275 -6.02 40.12 10.03
N THR A 276 -4.94 39.35 9.84
CA THR A 276 -3.70 39.84 9.22
C THR A 276 -3.59 39.37 7.77
N SER A 277 -2.96 40.18 6.92
CA SER A 277 -2.64 39.82 5.54
C SER A 277 -1.26 39.14 5.40
N ALA A 278 -0.55 38.97 6.52
CA ALA A 278 0.81 38.43 6.60
C ALA A 278 0.88 37.03 7.23
N VAL A 279 -0.17 36.23 7.08
CA VAL A 279 -0.15 34.80 7.45
C VAL A 279 0.92 34.10 6.61
N ASP A 280 1.73 33.25 7.23
CA ASP A 280 2.73 32.46 6.50
C ASP A 280 2.00 31.68 5.39
N PRO A 281 2.45 31.77 4.13
CA PRO A 281 1.74 31.12 3.05
C PRO A 281 1.76 29.60 3.13
N ASN A 282 2.63 28.97 3.93
CA ASN A 282 2.72 27.52 3.96
C ASN A 282 2.79 26.97 5.39
N CYS A 283 2.17 25.83 5.59
CA CYS A 283 2.47 24.93 6.69
C CYS A 283 3.87 24.33 6.53
N PRO A 284 4.54 24.00 7.64
CA PRO A 284 5.85 23.37 7.64
C PRO A 284 5.93 22.09 6.79
#